data_AF-A0A482X4D8-F1
#
_entry.id   AF-A0A482X4D8-F1
#
_cell.length_a   1.000
_cell.length_b   1.000
_cell.length_c   1.000
_cell.angle_alpha   90.00
_cell.angle_beta   90.00
_cell.angle_gamma   90.00
#
_symmetry.space_group_name_H-M   'P 1'
#
loop_
_entity.id
_entity.type
_entity.pdbx_description
1 polymer ?
#
loop_
_entity_poly.entity_id
_entity_poly.type
_entity_poly.pdbx_seq_one_letter_code
_entity_poly.pdbx_strand_id
1 'polypeptide(L)'
;MTADDCIEKLYRNFGVLADAKDKIAEHEKEYLEILMAVKGSEKEKRLASQFIARFFKHFPNLADQAIEAQLDLCEDEDVSIRKQATKDLPSLCKDNKEHTQRIADILAQLLQAEDKSELAVVQNSLMTLFKIDAKGSLAGLFAHILNGEDAVRDRCMKFLGSKLKALGHDVINKEAEDYLIAEAKKVLQDVTADEFHILMEVLVWTRRLGQSPAAAGHRELVDIVAEQALGEPHFDPSDDEHIDRLIHSARHALPYFSSQIDSSKFVIYMCEQVLPRLSEVTSADENSDPQLDILKLFAELCTHCNKLPEPTASVQCVFDTLLSFMPPPPMTDGEEQEEPKLFFSYVECLMYSLHRLARLSPEFLTQDADRLKDFRLRLQYFARGIQGYIKKLREALQGKTGEELKSEENKIKVVALKTTSNINTLIKDLFHSPPSYKSTISLSWKPTSLNTL
;
A
#
# COMPACT_ATOMS: atom_id res chain seq x y z
N MET A 1 56.92 19.83 -3.23
CA MET A 1 55.90 20.70 -3.86
C MET A 1 55.07 21.27 -2.74
N THR A 2 54.80 22.57 -2.77
CA THR A 2 53.83 23.22 -1.90
C THR A 2 52.41 22.83 -2.35
N ALA A 3 51.40 23.03 -1.50
CA ALA A 3 50.01 22.73 -1.85
C ALA A 3 49.54 23.51 -3.10
N ASP A 4 50.04 24.74 -3.29
CA ASP A 4 49.73 25.55 -4.47
C ASP A 4 50.37 24.96 -5.74
N ASP A 5 51.59 24.43 -5.66
CA ASP A 5 52.25 23.74 -6.80
C ASP A 5 51.44 22.51 -7.26
N CYS A 6 50.82 21.79 -6.31
CA CYS A 6 50.02 20.61 -6.62
C CYS A 6 48.69 20.98 -7.30
N ILE A 7 48.04 22.06 -6.86
CA ILE A 7 46.81 22.57 -7.48
C ILE A 7 47.08 23.07 -8.91
N GLU A 8 48.16 23.82 -9.13
CA GLU A 8 48.57 24.24 -10.48
C GLU A 8 48.82 23.04 -11.40
N LYS A 9 49.44 21.98 -10.85
CA LYS A 9 49.66 20.74 -11.59
C LYS A 9 48.34 20.07 -12.00
N LEU A 10 47.35 20.03 -11.11
CA LEU A 10 46.01 19.50 -11.44
C LEU A 10 45.34 20.29 -12.57
N TYR A 11 45.38 21.61 -12.53
CA TYR A 11 44.83 22.44 -13.61
C TYR A 11 45.58 22.25 -14.93
N ARG A 12 46.91 22.08 -14.88
CA ARG A 12 47.70 21.77 -16.06
C ARG A 12 47.29 20.42 -16.67
N ASN A 13 47.16 19.39 -15.85
CA ASN A 13 46.73 18.06 -16.31
C ASN A 13 45.31 18.12 -16.89
N PHE A 14 44.40 18.85 -16.25
CA PHE A 14 43.06 19.11 -16.80
C PHE A 14 43.13 19.78 -18.17
N GLY A 15 43.97 20.80 -18.34
CA GLY A 15 44.15 21.50 -19.61
C GLY A 15 44.66 20.56 -20.71
N VAL A 16 45.67 19.74 -20.41
CA VAL A 16 46.20 18.73 -21.35
C VAL A 16 45.09 17.79 -21.80
N LEU A 17 44.31 17.23 -20.87
CA LEU A 17 43.23 16.30 -21.19
C LEU A 17 42.09 16.97 -21.97
N ALA A 18 41.74 18.22 -21.64
CA ALA A 18 40.69 18.95 -22.32
C ALA A 18 41.07 19.34 -23.75
N ASP A 19 42.35 19.65 -24.00
CA ASP A 19 42.85 20.08 -25.31
C ASP A 19 43.24 18.91 -26.23
N ALA A 20 43.43 17.71 -25.69
CA ALA A 20 43.89 16.53 -26.42
C ALA A 20 42.91 16.00 -27.49
N LYS A 21 41.62 16.33 -27.40
CA LYS A 21 40.56 15.89 -28.34
C LYS A 21 40.64 14.37 -28.59
N ASP A 22 40.86 13.93 -29.84
CA ASP A 22 40.91 12.53 -30.24
C ASP A 22 42.13 11.78 -29.70
N LYS A 23 43.16 12.51 -29.23
CA LYS A 23 44.39 11.92 -28.66
C LYS A 23 44.35 11.77 -27.15
N ILE A 24 43.20 12.01 -26.51
CA ILE A 24 43.07 11.97 -25.05
C ILE A 24 43.53 10.63 -24.45
N ALA A 25 43.34 9.51 -25.18
CA ALA A 25 43.77 8.20 -24.75
C ALA A 25 45.31 8.06 -24.62
N GLU A 26 46.09 8.91 -25.29
CA GLU A 26 47.56 8.96 -25.17
C GLU A 26 48.03 9.61 -23.85
N HIS A 27 47.12 10.29 -23.14
CA HIS A 27 47.39 11.06 -21.92
C HIS A 27 46.93 10.34 -20.64
N GLU A 28 47.10 9.01 -20.62
CA GLU A 28 46.76 8.16 -19.47
C GLU A 28 47.50 8.60 -18.19
N LYS A 29 48.75 9.03 -18.34
CA LYS A 29 49.59 9.47 -17.23
C LYS A 29 48.98 10.69 -16.52
N GLU A 30 48.51 11.67 -17.26
CA GLU A 30 47.88 12.88 -16.71
C GLU A 30 46.59 12.54 -15.97
N TYR A 31 45.83 11.56 -16.46
CA TYR A 31 44.62 11.08 -15.77
C TYR A 31 44.97 10.31 -14.48
N LEU A 32 45.97 9.43 -14.50
CA LEU A 32 46.47 8.75 -13.29
C LEU A 32 46.91 9.73 -12.20
N GLU A 33 47.58 10.82 -12.58
CA GLU A 33 47.97 11.86 -11.63
C GLU A 33 46.76 12.57 -11.01
N ILE A 34 45.66 12.74 -11.77
CA ILE A 34 44.38 13.23 -11.23
C ILE A 34 43.78 12.23 -10.25
N LEU A 35 43.78 10.93 -10.58
CA LEU A 35 43.28 9.89 -9.67
C LEU A 35 44.07 9.86 -8.35
N MET A 36 45.39 10.07 -8.40
CA MET A 36 46.23 10.09 -7.19
C MET A 36 45.97 11.31 -6.29
N ALA A 37 45.42 12.40 -6.82
CA ALA A 37 45.21 13.63 -6.07
C ALA A 37 44.10 13.55 -5.01
N VAL A 38 43.33 12.45 -4.98
CA VAL A 38 42.38 12.17 -3.89
C VAL A 38 43.07 11.99 -2.53
N LYS A 39 44.39 11.80 -2.52
CA LYS A 39 45.23 11.73 -1.31
C LYS A 39 45.86 13.08 -0.93
N GLY A 40 45.55 14.15 -1.65
CA GLY A 40 46.11 15.48 -1.46
C GLY A 40 45.41 16.32 -0.40
N SER A 41 45.58 17.64 -0.46
CA SER A 41 44.86 18.61 0.38
C SER A 41 43.36 18.71 0.05
N GLU A 42 42.57 19.34 0.92
CA GLU A 42 41.13 19.54 0.71
C GLU A 42 40.79 20.14 -0.66
N LYS A 43 41.60 21.13 -1.10
CA LYS A 43 41.41 21.77 -2.41
C LYS A 43 41.72 20.83 -3.57
N GLU A 44 42.77 20.02 -3.45
CA GLU A 44 43.14 19.02 -4.46
C GLU A 44 42.04 17.96 -4.59
N LYS A 45 41.54 17.44 -3.46
CA LYS A 45 40.46 16.46 -3.42
C LYS A 45 39.18 16.94 -4.10
N ARG A 46 38.76 18.19 -3.84
CA ARG A 46 37.58 18.79 -4.49
C ARG A 46 37.74 18.95 -6.00
N LEU A 47 38.96 19.24 -6.47
CA LEU A 47 39.26 19.31 -7.91
C LEU A 47 39.34 17.91 -8.53
N ALA A 48 39.99 16.96 -7.84
CA ALA A 48 40.09 15.58 -8.26
C ALA A 48 38.71 14.99 -8.53
N SER A 49 37.75 15.12 -7.60
CA SER A 49 36.35 14.65 -7.78
C SER A 49 35.75 15.05 -9.14
N GLN A 50 35.84 16.34 -9.47
CA GLN A 50 35.25 16.89 -10.69
C GLN A 50 36.01 16.42 -11.94
N PHE A 51 37.34 16.33 -11.86
CA PHE A 51 38.19 15.97 -12.98
C PHE A 51 38.12 14.48 -13.30
N ILE A 52 38.07 13.61 -12.27
CA ILE A 52 37.84 12.18 -12.40
C ILE A 52 36.57 11.94 -13.22
N ALA A 53 35.46 12.52 -12.78
CA ALA A 53 34.16 12.37 -13.44
C ALA A 53 34.13 12.94 -14.86
N ARG A 54 34.87 14.03 -15.12
CA ARG A 54 34.90 14.69 -16.43
C ARG A 54 35.53 13.82 -17.52
N PHE A 55 36.62 13.12 -17.21
CA PHE A 55 37.42 12.40 -18.20
C PHE A 55 37.22 10.88 -18.17
N PHE A 56 36.49 10.36 -17.19
CA PHE A 56 36.24 8.92 -16.95
C PHE A 56 36.01 8.08 -18.21
N LYS A 57 35.08 8.50 -19.08
CA LYS A 57 34.70 7.78 -20.31
C LYS A 57 35.83 7.55 -21.32
N HIS A 58 36.92 8.31 -21.21
CA HIS A 58 38.05 8.25 -22.15
C HIS A 58 39.10 7.22 -21.74
N PHE A 59 39.02 6.70 -20.51
CA PHE A 59 40.01 5.79 -19.93
C PHE A 59 39.34 4.52 -19.38
N PRO A 60 38.71 3.68 -20.22
CA PRO A 60 38.01 2.47 -19.75
C PRO A 60 38.93 1.49 -19.02
N ASN A 61 40.21 1.42 -19.37
CA ASN A 61 41.20 0.59 -18.68
C ASN A 61 41.46 1.01 -17.22
N LEU A 62 41.11 2.25 -16.87
CA LEU A 62 41.27 2.81 -15.53
C LEU A 62 39.92 2.98 -14.80
N ALA A 63 38.82 2.41 -15.34
CA ALA A 63 37.49 2.63 -14.81
C ALA A 63 37.35 2.20 -13.34
N ASP A 64 37.83 1.00 -12.98
CA ASP A 64 37.76 0.52 -11.60
C ASP A 64 38.55 1.41 -10.65
N GLN A 65 39.77 1.79 -11.03
CA GLN A 65 40.63 2.67 -10.23
C GLN A 65 40.02 4.07 -10.06
N ALA A 66 39.39 4.61 -11.11
CA ALA A 66 38.73 5.90 -11.07
C ALA A 66 37.47 5.87 -10.20
N ILE A 67 36.69 4.78 -10.24
CA ILE A 67 35.57 4.57 -9.32
C ILE A 67 36.07 4.50 -7.89
N GLU A 68 37.05 3.64 -7.58
CA GLU A 68 37.64 3.53 -6.23
C GLU A 68 38.16 4.87 -5.72
N ALA A 69 38.89 5.63 -6.54
CA ALA A 69 39.35 6.97 -6.16
C ALA A 69 38.19 7.94 -5.85
N GLN A 70 37.08 7.85 -6.59
CA GLN A 70 35.89 8.65 -6.30
C GLN A 70 35.19 8.21 -5.00
N LEU A 71 35.25 6.92 -4.66
CA LEU A 71 34.68 6.38 -3.43
C LEU A 71 35.50 6.74 -2.20
N ASP A 72 36.84 6.74 -2.31
CA ASP A 72 37.71 7.28 -1.25
C ASP A 72 37.30 8.71 -0.87
N LEU A 73 36.88 9.53 -1.83
CA LEU A 73 36.37 10.88 -1.57
C LEU A 73 34.96 10.91 -0.99
N CYS A 74 34.14 9.89 -1.27
CA CYS A 74 32.81 9.75 -0.66
C CYS A 74 32.90 9.35 0.82
N GLU A 75 34.06 8.85 1.27
CA GLU A 75 34.35 8.47 2.66
C GLU A 75 35.26 9.48 3.37
N ASP A 76 35.50 10.66 2.77
CA ASP A 76 36.39 11.67 3.33
C ASP A 76 35.90 12.24 4.69
N GLU A 77 36.84 12.62 5.56
CA GLU A 77 36.52 13.25 6.84
C GLU A 77 35.78 14.60 6.67
N ASP A 78 36.07 15.36 5.60
CA ASP A 78 35.37 16.60 5.28
C ASP A 78 34.04 16.32 4.56
N VAL A 79 32.94 16.58 5.26
CA VAL A 79 31.55 16.50 4.77
C VAL A 79 31.38 17.22 3.42
N SER A 80 32.05 18.36 3.20
CA SER A 80 31.93 19.11 1.96
C SER A 80 32.58 18.39 0.77
N ILE A 81 33.65 17.61 1.02
CA ILE A 81 34.29 16.76 0.01
C ILE A 81 33.39 15.57 -0.29
N ARG A 82 32.87 14.88 0.74
CA ARG A 82 31.91 13.77 0.54
C ARG A 82 30.70 14.18 -0.27
N LYS A 83 30.11 15.34 0.03
CA LYS A 83 28.97 15.89 -0.71
C LYS A 83 29.33 16.20 -2.16
N GLN A 84 30.51 16.77 -2.42
CA GLN A 84 30.94 17.02 -3.80
C GLN A 84 31.16 15.70 -4.55
N ALA A 85 31.83 14.74 -3.93
CA ALA A 85 32.11 13.45 -4.52
C ALA A 85 30.83 12.66 -4.84
N THR A 86 29.89 12.62 -3.89
CA THR A 86 28.57 12.00 -4.06
C THR A 86 27.80 12.63 -5.22
N LYS A 87 27.83 13.97 -5.34
CA LYS A 87 27.15 14.69 -6.42
C LYS A 87 27.73 14.37 -7.80
N ASP A 88 29.02 14.05 -7.87
CA ASP A 88 29.71 13.77 -9.12
C ASP A 88 29.57 12.30 -9.57
N LEU A 89 29.23 11.37 -8.66
CA LEU A 89 29.04 9.93 -8.96
C LEU A 89 28.14 9.66 -10.19
N PRO A 90 26.95 10.29 -10.36
CA PRO A 90 26.11 10.02 -11.52
C PRO A 90 26.78 10.39 -12.86
N SER A 91 27.73 11.33 -12.86
CA SER A 91 28.41 11.73 -14.09
C SER A 91 29.28 10.62 -14.68
N LEU A 92 29.75 9.67 -13.86
CA LEU A 92 30.49 8.49 -14.32
C LEU A 92 29.66 7.60 -15.25
N CYS A 93 28.33 7.62 -15.09
CA CYS A 93 27.40 6.74 -15.79
C CYS A 93 26.81 7.33 -17.08
N LYS A 94 27.03 8.64 -17.36
CA LYS A 94 26.39 9.33 -18.50
C LYS A 94 26.66 8.64 -19.84
N ASP A 95 27.92 8.26 -20.05
CA ASP A 95 28.40 7.62 -21.27
C ASP A 95 28.78 6.13 -21.05
N ASN A 96 28.73 5.63 -19.80
CA ASN A 96 29.15 4.28 -19.39
C ASN A 96 28.10 3.62 -18.48
N LYS A 97 27.00 3.15 -19.06
CA LYS A 97 25.83 2.65 -18.32
C LYS A 97 26.09 1.30 -17.63
N GLU A 98 27.12 0.59 -18.02
CA GLU A 98 27.57 -0.66 -17.40
C GLU A 98 27.93 -0.49 -15.91
N HIS A 99 28.28 0.73 -15.48
CA HIS A 99 28.59 1.03 -14.09
C HIS A 99 27.38 1.52 -13.28
N THR A 100 26.24 1.82 -13.93
CA THR A 100 25.06 2.39 -13.25
C THR A 100 24.64 1.60 -12.03
N GLN A 101 24.56 0.26 -12.15
CA GLN A 101 24.11 -0.59 -11.05
C GLN A 101 25.06 -0.48 -9.84
N ARG A 102 26.39 -0.51 -10.08
CA ARG A 102 27.39 -0.36 -9.02
C ARG A 102 27.31 1.01 -8.35
N ILE A 103 27.14 2.08 -9.13
CA ILE A 103 27.01 3.44 -8.58
C ILE A 103 25.69 3.61 -7.82
N ALA A 104 24.60 2.99 -8.30
CA ALA A 104 23.31 2.99 -7.60
C ALA A 104 23.38 2.23 -6.27
N ASP A 105 24.08 1.10 -6.23
CA ASP A 105 24.34 0.30 -5.03
C ASP A 105 25.05 1.13 -3.95
N ILE A 106 26.10 1.85 -4.33
CA ILE A 106 26.86 2.73 -3.43
C ILE A 106 25.98 3.88 -2.93
N LEU A 107 25.25 4.54 -3.82
CA LEU A 107 24.34 5.61 -3.43
C LEU A 107 23.21 5.11 -2.51
N ALA A 108 22.77 3.86 -2.67
CA ALA A 108 21.83 3.22 -1.74
C ALA A 108 22.42 3.10 -0.34
N GLN A 109 23.67 2.64 -0.21
CA GLN A 109 24.35 2.57 1.09
C GLN A 109 24.48 3.96 1.74
N LEU A 110 24.79 4.99 0.94
CA LEU A 110 24.90 6.37 1.41
C LEU A 110 23.56 7.00 1.83
N LEU A 111 22.40 6.39 1.54
CA LEU A 111 21.09 6.87 2.05
C LEU A 111 20.97 6.80 3.58
N GLN A 112 21.91 6.13 4.24
CA GLN A 112 22.02 6.07 5.70
C GLN A 112 22.66 7.31 6.33
N ALA A 113 23.11 8.28 5.52
CA ALA A 113 23.72 9.51 6.02
C ALA A 113 22.85 10.20 7.09
N GLU A 114 23.44 10.44 8.27
CA GLU A 114 22.77 11.09 9.40
C GLU A 114 22.61 12.61 9.17
N ASP A 115 23.57 13.24 8.49
CA ASP A 115 23.49 14.64 8.13
C ASP A 115 22.42 14.85 7.04
N LYS A 116 21.42 15.68 7.36
CA LYS A 116 20.30 15.95 6.45
C LYS A 116 20.75 16.59 5.13
N SER A 117 21.83 17.37 5.15
CA SER A 117 22.33 18.06 3.96
C SER A 117 23.08 17.11 3.03
N GLU A 118 23.78 16.12 3.59
CA GLU A 118 24.42 15.02 2.88
C GLU A 118 23.37 14.06 2.31
N LEU A 119 22.40 13.63 3.11
CA LEU A 119 21.28 12.81 2.66
C LEU A 119 20.54 13.44 1.47
N ALA A 120 20.31 14.75 1.50
CA ALA A 120 19.69 15.46 0.37
C ALA A 120 20.54 15.39 -0.90
N VAL A 121 21.87 15.42 -0.78
CA VAL A 121 22.78 15.25 -1.93
C VAL A 121 22.72 13.83 -2.47
N VAL A 122 22.70 12.81 -1.61
CA VAL A 122 22.55 11.40 -2.02
C VAL A 122 21.25 11.19 -2.78
N GLN A 123 20.12 11.66 -2.23
CA GLN A 123 18.82 11.56 -2.88
C GLN A 123 18.81 12.24 -4.26
N ASN A 124 19.37 13.44 -4.38
CA ASN A 124 19.45 14.15 -5.66
C ASN A 124 20.39 13.46 -6.67
N SER A 125 21.43 12.80 -6.18
CA SER A 125 22.37 12.03 -7.00
C SER A 125 21.71 10.78 -7.55
N LEU A 126 20.96 10.04 -6.73
CA LEU A 126 20.08 8.95 -7.19
C LEU A 126 19.07 9.45 -8.23
N MET A 127 18.36 10.56 -7.96
CA MET A 127 17.42 11.14 -8.92
C MET A 127 18.07 11.49 -10.26
N THR A 128 19.34 11.91 -10.25
CA THR A 128 20.12 12.17 -11.46
C THR A 128 20.49 10.88 -12.17
N LEU A 129 20.91 9.85 -11.42
CA LEU A 129 21.25 8.54 -11.96
C LEU A 129 20.04 7.87 -12.63
N PHE A 130 18.85 7.98 -12.03
CA PHE A 130 17.60 7.51 -12.63
C PHE A 130 17.31 8.13 -13.99
N LYS A 131 17.63 9.42 -14.18
CA LYS A 131 17.47 10.12 -15.47
C LYS A 131 18.46 9.64 -16.53
N ILE A 132 19.60 9.06 -16.13
CA ILE A 132 20.62 8.51 -17.03
C ILE A 132 20.25 7.09 -17.43
N ASP A 133 19.93 6.26 -16.44
CA ASP A 133 19.58 4.86 -16.60
C ASP A 133 18.70 4.39 -15.43
N ALA A 134 17.38 4.49 -15.63
CA ALA A 134 16.39 4.12 -14.62
C ALA A 134 16.45 2.63 -14.25
N LYS A 135 16.68 1.73 -15.22
CA LYS A 135 16.71 0.28 -14.97
C LYS A 135 17.95 -0.09 -14.15
N GLY A 136 19.13 0.38 -14.53
CA GLY A 136 20.35 0.17 -13.75
C GLY A 136 20.25 0.75 -12.33
N SER A 137 19.60 1.91 -12.19
CA SER A 137 19.36 2.53 -10.88
C SER A 137 18.44 1.67 -10.00
N LEU A 138 17.34 1.17 -10.56
CA LEU A 138 16.44 0.24 -9.85
C LEU A 138 17.17 -1.03 -9.46
N ALA A 139 18.03 -1.58 -10.31
CA ALA A 139 18.78 -2.79 -10.01
C ALA A 139 19.70 -2.62 -8.79
N GLY A 140 20.36 -1.46 -8.66
CA GLY A 140 21.16 -1.16 -7.47
C GLY A 140 20.33 -1.01 -6.20
N LEU A 141 19.18 -0.31 -6.26
CA LEU A 141 18.29 -0.19 -5.09
C LEU A 141 17.70 -1.54 -4.68
N PHE A 142 17.21 -2.34 -5.62
CA PHE A 142 16.61 -3.64 -5.31
C PHE A 142 17.61 -4.68 -4.83
N ALA A 143 18.90 -4.55 -5.17
CA ALA A 143 19.94 -5.40 -4.59
C ALA A 143 19.96 -5.29 -3.05
N HIS A 144 19.86 -4.05 -2.52
CA HIS A 144 19.76 -3.79 -1.08
C HIS A 144 18.39 -4.12 -0.51
N ILE A 145 17.31 -3.85 -1.24
CA ILE A 145 15.98 -4.20 -0.73
C ILE A 145 15.88 -5.71 -0.55
N LEU A 146 16.35 -6.52 -1.50
CA LEU A 146 16.21 -7.98 -1.43
C LEU A 146 17.27 -8.66 -0.54
N ASN A 147 18.50 -8.15 -0.52
CA ASN A 147 19.63 -8.86 0.11
C ASN A 147 20.49 -7.98 1.05
N GLY A 148 20.13 -6.72 1.23
CA GLY A 148 20.89 -5.77 2.06
C GLY A 148 20.52 -5.85 3.53
N GLU A 149 21.15 -4.99 4.32
CA GLU A 149 20.84 -4.81 5.74
C GLU A 149 19.52 -4.03 5.91
N ASP A 150 18.77 -4.33 6.98
CA ASP A 150 17.46 -3.73 7.27
C ASP A 150 17.46 -2.20 7.21
N ALA A 151 18.53 -1.57 7.72
CA ALA A 151 18.68 -0.12 7.71
C ALA A 151 18.77 0.46 6.28
N VAL A 152 19.49 -0.19 5.38
CA VAL A 152 19.59 0.24 3.97
C VAL A 152 18.28 -0.07 3.24
N ARG A 153 17.69 -1.25 3.49
CA ARG A 153 16.41 -1.67 2.92
C ARG A 153 15.31 -0.64 3.21
N ASP A 154 15.14 -0.24 4.48
CA ASP A 154 14.16 0.76 4.89
C ASP A 154 14.36 2.10 4.15
N ARG A 155 15.62 2.55 4.03
CA ARG A 155 15.95 3.80 3.33
C ARG A 155 15.67 3.72 1.83
N CYS A 156 15.97 2.60 1.19
CA CYS A 156 15.67 2.36 -0.22
C CYS A 156 14.16 2.32 -0.47
N MET A 157 13.40 1.63 0.38
CA MET A 157 11.93 1.58 0.32
C MET A 157 11.31 2.98 0.46
N LYS A 158 11.74 3.75 1.46
CA LYS A 158 11.29 5.14 1.65
C LYS A 158 11.67 6.05 0.48
N PHE A 159 12.84 5.85 -0.13
CA PHE A 159 13.24 6.56 -1.33
C PHE A 159 12.29 6.24 -2.49
N LEU A 160 12.01 4.97 -2.77
CA LEU A 160 11.08 4.56 -3.82
C LEU A 160 9.68 5.15 -3.60
N GLY A 161 9.11 5.00 -2.41
CA GLY A 161 7.77 5.51 -2.09
C GLY A 161 7.64 7.04 -2.26
N SER A 162 8.69 7.79 -1.88
CA SER A 162 8.62 9.26 -1.85
C SER A 162 9.15 9.97 -3.10
N LYS A 163 10.11 9.37 -3.82
CA LYS A 163 10.83 10.05 -4.92
C LYS A 163 10.49 9.52 -6.31
N LEU A 164 10.05 8.26 -6.43
CA LEU A 164 9.77 7.65 -7.74
C LEU A 164 8.72 8.44 -8.53
N LYS A 165 7.64 8.88 -7.87
CA LYS A 165 6.57 9.67 -8.48
C LYS A 165 7.09 11.00 -9.05
N ALA A 166 8.10 11.60 -8.41
CA ALA A 166 8.71 12.86 -8.85
C ALA A 166 9.64 12.72 -10.06
N LEU A 167 10.14 11.51 -10.36
CA LEU A 167 10.89 11.26 -11.59
C LEU A 167 9.99 11.32 -12.83
N GLY A 168 8.73 10.96 -12.66
CA GLY A 168 7.75 10.90 -13.74
C GLY A 168 7.95 9.68 -14.65
N HIS A 169 6.92 9.42 -15.42
CA HIS A 169 6.86 8.23 -16.28
C HIS A 169 7.67 8.33 -17.57
N ASP A 170 8.25 9.50 -17.86
CA ASP A 170 9.18 9.66 -18.99
C ASP A 170 10.56 9.10 -18.63
N VAL A 171 10.95 9.20 -17.35
CA VAL A 171 12.17 8.61 -16.82
C VAL A 171 11.96 7.12 -16.53
N ILE A 172 10.88 6.78 -15.81
CA ILE A 172 10.48 5.38 -15.59
C ILE A 172 9.76 4.88 -16.84
N ASN A 173 10.56 4.62 -17.86
CA ASN A 173 10.08 4.11 -19.14
C ASN A 173 9.55 2.67 -19.02
N LYS A 174 9.03 2.15 -20.12
CA LYS A 174 8.40 0.82 -20.21
C LYS A 174 9.30 -0.31 -19.67
N GLU A 175 10.60 -0.27 -19.93
CA GLU A 175 11.55 -1.31 -19.53
C GLU A 175 11.88 -1.24 -18.03
N ALA A 176 12.14 -0.02 -17.53
CA ALA A 176 12.37 0.21 -16.11
C ALA A 176 11.12 -0.11 -15.27
N GLU A 177 9.94 0.19 -15.78
CA GLU A 177 8.66 -0.15 -15.16
C GLU A 177 8.44 -1.68 -15.07
N ASP A 178 8.74 -2.44 -16.14
CA ASP A 178 8.67 -3.91 -16.09
C ASP A 178 9.61 -4.48 -15.03
N TYR A 179 10.84 -3.96 -14.97
CA TYR A 179 11.82 -4.36 -13.98
C TYR A 179 11.34 -4.04 -12.56
N LEU A 180 10.83 -2.82 -12.33
CA LEU A 180 10.27 -2.39 -11.06
C LEU A 180 9.16 -3.33 -10.58
N ILE A 181 8.21 -3.67 -11.45
CA ILE A 181 7.10 -4.55 -11.10
C ILE A 181 7.61 -5.95 -10.76
N ALA A 182 8.53 -6.48 -11.57
CA ALA A 182 9.09 -7.82 -11.36
C ALA A 182 9.86 -7.92 -10.02
N GLU A 183 10.69 -6.93 -9.69
CA GLU A 183 11.43 -6.94 -8.43
C GLU A 183 10.51 -6.67 -7.23
N ALA A 184 9.56 -5.73 -7.34
CA ALA A 184 8.59 -5.45 -6.28
C ALA A 184 7.79 -6.70 -5.89
N LYS A 185 7.41 -7.55 -6.86
CA LYS A 185 6.75 -8.84 -6.59
C LYS A 185 7.60 -9.84 -5.82
N LYS A 186 8.92 -9.82 -6.03
CA LYS A 186 9.83 -10.66 -5.23
C LYS A 186 9.89 -10.14 -3.79
N VAL A 187 9.99 -8.82 -3.63
CA VAL A 187 10.00 -8.20 -2.30
C VAL A 187 8.73 -8.55 -1.55
N LEU A 188 7.56 -8.46 -2.19
CA LEU A 188 6.24 -8.79 -1.62
C LEU A 188 6.11 -10.21 -1.03
N GLN A 189 7.03 -11.13 -1.31
CA GLN A 189 7.03 -12.46 -0.67
C GLN A 189 7.41 -12.42 0.81
N ASP A 190 8.12 -11.36 1.23
CA ASP A 190 8.56 -11.14 2.61
C ASP A 190 8.62 -9.63 2.89
N VAL A 191 7.50 -9.09 3.36
CA VAL A 191 7.31 -7.67 3.67
C VAL A 191 6.60 -7.46 4.98
N THR A 192 6.97 -6.38 5.66
CA THR A 192 6.17 -5.82 6.76
C THR A 192 4.92 -5.11 6.20
N ALA A 193 3.96 -4.79 7.08
CA ALA A 193 2.76 -4.04 6.69
C ALA A 193 3.08 -2.65 6.08
N ASP A 194 4.07 -1.95 6.64
CA ASP A 194 4.51 -0.64 6.14
C ASP A 194 5.16 -0.74 4.75
N GLU A 195 6.00 -1.77 4.55
CA GLU A 195 6.63 -2.03 3.26
C GLU A 195 5.61 -2.41 2.19
N PHE A 196 4.63 -3.25 2.55
CA PHE A 196 3.52 -3.60 1.67
C PHE A 196 2.78 -2.34 1.21
N HIS A 197 2.47 -1.42 2.11
CA HIS A 197 1.81 -0.17 1.78
C HIS A 197 2.63 0.68 0.78
N ILE A 198 3.93 0.83 1.05
CA ILE A 198 4.85 1.56 0.16
C ILE A 198 4.89 0.92 -1.24
N LEU A 199 5.02 -0.40 -1.32
CA LEU A 199 5.06 -1.09 -2.61
C LEU A 199 3.74 -1.01 -3.35
N MET A 200 2.60 -1.13 -2.65
CA MET A 200 1.30 -0.96 -3.28
C MET A 200 1.14 0.44 -3.86
N GLU A 201 1.56 1.49 -3.16
CA GLU A 201 1.56 2.85 -3.73
C GLU A 201 2.43 2.98 -4.98
N VAL A 202 3.61 2.36 -4.96
CA VAL A 202 4.55 2.35 -6.08
C VAL A 202 3.96 1.60 -7.28
N LEU A 203 3.42 0.40 -7.07
CA LEU A 203 2.81 -0.43 -8.09
C LEU A 203 1.59 0.25 -8.72
N VAL A 204 0.74 0.88 -7.91
CA VAL A 204 -0.44 1.64 -8.38
C VAL A 204 -0.03 2.88 -9.17
N TRP A 205 1.10 3.50 -8.85
CA TRP A 205 1.58 4.63 -9.63
C TRP A 205 1.97 4.24 -11.06
N THR A 206 2.42 3.00 -11.29
CA THR A 206 2.82 2.50 -12.61
C THR A 206 1.71 2.58 -13.65
N ARG A 207 2.08 2.82 -14.91
CA ARG A 207 1.16 2.84 -16.05
C ARG A 207 0.53 1.48 -16.30
N ARG A 208 1.29 0.38 -16.15
CA ARG A 208 0.81 -0.97 -16.46
C ARG A 208 -0.18 -1.54 -15.46
N LEU A 209 -0.02 -1.23 -14.18
CA LEU A 209 -0.89 -1.77 -13.16
C LEU A 209 -2.00 -0.79 -12.81
N GLY A 210 -1.67 0.40 -12.31
CA GLY A 210 -2.68 1.30 -11.76
C GLY A 210 -3.32 2.27 -12.76
N GLN A 211 -2.57 2.82 -13.73
CA GLN A 211 -3.15 3.71 -14.76
C GLN A 211 -3.64 2.95 -16.00
N SER A 212 -3.61 1.62 -15.96
CA SER A 212 -3.99 0.81 -17.11
C SER A 212 -5.47 1.01 -17.43
N PRO A 213 -5.81 1.39 -18.68
CA PRO A 213 -7.20 1.43 -19.11
C PRO A 213 -7.80 0.02 -19.20
N ALA A 214 -6.96 -1.01 -19.19
CA ALA A 214 -7.37 -2.41 -19.19
C ALA A 214 -7.49 -2.95 -17.76
N ALA A 215 -8.55 -3.70 -17.50
CA ALA A 215 -8.77 -4.39 -16.22
C ALA A 215 -7.66 -5.41 -15.87
N ALA A 216 -6.74 -5.74 -16.78
CA ALA A 216 -5.66 -6.67 -16.52
C ALA A 216 -4.70 -6.17 -15.41
N GLY A 217 -4.33 -4.89 -15.43
CA GLY A 217 -3.40 -4.32 -14.44
C GLY A 217 -4.01 -4.26 -13.04
N HIS A 218 -5.28 -3.82 -12.95
CA HIS A 218 -6.03 -3.84 -11.69
C HIS A 218 -6.29 -5.26 -11.18
N ARG A 219 -6.52 -6.23 -12.07
CA ARG A 219 -6.65 -7.63 -11.68
C ARG A 219 -5.36 -8.16 -11.06
N GLU A 220 -4.23 -7.83 -11.65
CA GLU A 220 -2.91 -8.21 -11.12
C GLU A 220 -2.63 -7.58 -9.75
N LEU A 221 -3.04 -6.32 -9.51
CA LEU A 221 -3.00 -5.70 -8.17
C LEU A 221 -3.89 -6.44 -7.17
N VAL A 222 -5.10 -6.85 -7.58
CA VAL A 222 -6.02 -7.63 -6.74
C VAL A 222 -5.44 -9.01 -6.42
N ASP A 223 -4.80 -9.67 -7.38
CA ASP A 223 -4.15 -10.96 -7.15
C ASP A 223 -2.96 -10.83 -6.18
N ILE A 224 -2.13 -9.78 -6.31
CA ILE A 224 -1.07 -9.48 -5.33
C ILE A 224 -1.65 -9.28 -3.92
N VAL A 225 -2.73 -8.49 -3.80
CA VAL A 225 -3.40 -8.28 -2.52
C VAL A 225 -3.99 -9.58 -1.97
N ALA A 226 -4.55 -10.43 -2.83
CA ALA A 226 -5.10 -11.72 -2.43
C ALA A 226 -4.01 -12.67 -1.92
N GLU A 227 -2.84 -12.71 -2.56
CA GLU A 227 -1.69 -13.49 -2.09
C GLU A 227 -1.23 -13.01 -0.71
N GLN A 228 -1.19 -11.69 -0.47
CA GLN A 228 -0.80 -11.14 0.83
C GLN A 228 -1.85 -11.36 1.93
N ALA A 229 -3.14 -11.16 1.60
CA ALA A 229 -4.23 -11.18 2.58
C ALA A 229 -4.71 -12.61 2.89
N LEU A 230 -4.65 -13.51 1.90
CA LEU A 230 -5.24 -14.85 1.93
C LEU A 230 -4.18 -15.95 1.77
N GLY A 231 -2.89 -15.60 1.85
CA GLY A 231 -1.78 -16.53 1.60
C GLY A 231 -1.70 -17.67 2.62
N GLU A 232 -2.19 -17.44 3.84
CA GLU A 232 -2.32 -18.48 4.86
C GLU A 232 -3.61 -19.28 4.66
N PRO A 233 -3.55 -20.62 4.57
CA PRO A 233 -4.73 -21.43 4.27
C PRO A 233 -5.75 -21.50 5.42
N HIS A 234 -5.32 -21.16 6.65
CA HIS A 234 -6.14 -21.23 7.85
C HIS A 234 -6.08 -19.89 8.58
N PHE A 235 -7.25 -19.28 8.78
CA PHE A 235 -7.37 -18.06 9.57
C PHE A 235 -7.12 -18.35 11.05
N ASP A 236 -6.19 -17.63 11.69
CA ASP A 236 -5.96 -17.69 13.14
C ASP A 236 -6.60 -16.48 13.85
N PRO A 237 -7.71 -16.65 14.58
CA PRO A 237 -8.39 -15.58 15.30
C PRO A 237 -7.67 -15.16 16.59
N SER A 238 -6.62 -15.88 17.01
CA SER A 238 -5.80 -15.51 18.17
C SER A 238 -4.55 -14.70 17.79
N ASP A 239 -4.26 -14.59 16.50
CA ASP A 239 -3.12 -13.85 15.98
C ASP A 239 -3.57 -12.46 15.48
N ASP A 240 -3.35 -11.44 16.32
CA ASP A 240 -3.66 -10.05 16.00
C ASP A 240 -2.96 -9.58 14.71
N GLU A 241 -1.75 -10.07 14.44
CA GLU A 241 -0.97 -9.69 13.25
C GLU A 241 -1.57 -10.31 11.98
N HIS A 242 -2.07 -11.55 12.06
CA HIS A 242 -2.83 -12.17 10.98
C HIS A 242 -4.13 -11.41 10.71
N ILE A 243 -4.90 -11.08 11.76
CA ILE A 243 -6.14 -10.31 11.64
C ILE A 243 -5.88 -8.95 10.97
N ASP A 244 -4.87 -8.22 11.45
CA ASP A 244 -4.49 -6.94 10.89
C ASP A 244 -4.02 -7.07 9.44
N ARG A 245 -3.21 -8.09 9.11
CA ARG A 245 -2.77 -8.35 7.74
C ARG A 245 -3.95 -8.61 6.83
N LEU A 246 -4.92 -9.42 7.23
CA LEU A 246 -6.14 -9.69 6.47
C LEU A 246 -6.92 -8.38 6.23
N ILE A 247 -7.20 -7.61 7.28
CA ILE A 247 -8.02 -6.40 7.18
C ILE A 247 -7.33 -5.34 6.31
N HIS A 248 -6.09 -5.00 6.63
CA HIS A 248 -5.36 -3.92 5.96
C HIS A 248 -5.04 -4.27 4.52
N SER A 249 -4.56 -5.49 4.26
CA SER A 249 -4.22 -5.93 2.90
C SER A 249 -5.48 -6.01 2.04
N ALA A 250 -6.54 -6.69 2.48
CA ALA A 250 -7.75 -6.82 1.68
C ALA A 250 -8.44 -5.48 1.40
N ARG A 251 -8.32 -4.48 2.29
CA ARG A 251 -8.79 -3.11 2.02
C ARG A 251 -8.10 -2.47 0.83
N HIS A 252 -6.84 -2.79 0.55
CA HIS A 252 -6.14 -2.32 -0.65
C HIS A 252 -6.79 -2.84 -1.94
N ALA A 253 -7.49 -3.98 -1.95
CA ALA A 253 -8.15 -4.48 -3.15
C ALA A 253 -9.44 -3.71 -3.51
N LEU A 254 -10.11 -3.10 -2.52
CA LEU A 254 -11.44 -2.49 -2.68
C LEU A 254 -11.54 -1.49 -3.86
N PRO A 255 -10.58 -0.56 -4.07
CA PRO A 255 -10.66 0.40 -5.16
C PRO A 255 -10.53 -0.21 -6.57
N TYR A 256 -10.02 -1.44 -6.68
CA TYR A 256 -9.73 -2.09 -7.96
C TYR A 256 -10.87 -3.00 -8.44
N PHE A 257 -11.86 -3.28 -7.59
CA PHE A 257 -13.02 -4.03 -8.00
C PHE A 257 -13.90 -3.23 -8.97
N SER A 258 -14.45 -3.91 -9.96
CA SER A 258 -15.27 -3.32 -11.02
C SER A 258 -16.26 -4.36 -11.56
N SER A 259 -16.98 -4.04 -12.64
CA SER A 259 -17.80 -5.03 -13.34
C SER A 259 -16.98 -6.18 -13.97
N GLN A 260 -15.67 -5.98 -14.17
CA GLN A 260 -14.77 -6.97 -14.78
C GLN A 260 -13.86 -7.70 -13.78
N ILE A 261 -13.76 -7.17 -12.56
CA ILE A 261 -12.90 -7.69 -11.48
C ILE A 261 -13.77 -7.78 -10.23
N ASP A 262 -14.11 -9.01 -9.87
CA ASP A 262 -14.95 -9.32 -8.72
C ASP A 262 -14.12 -9.68 -7.48
N SER A 263 -14.79 -9.66 -6.33
CA SER A 263 -14.22 -9.96 -5.01
C SER A 263 -14.44 -11.41 -4.57
N SER A 264 -14.85 -12.31 -5.46
CA SER A 264 -15.35 -13.64 -5.07
C SER A 264 -14.32 -14.46 -4.29
N LYS A 265 -13.02 -14.39 -4.62
CA LYS A 265 -11.95 -15.06 -3.86
C LYS A 265 -11.95 -14.66 -2.38
N PHE A 266 -12.04 -13.35 -2.12
CA PHE A 266 -12.08 -12.82 -0.74
C PHE A 266 -13.37 -13.22 -0.04
N VAL A 267 -14.53 -13.12 -0.71
CA VAL A 267 -15.82 -13.50 -0.10
C VAL A 267 -15.85 -14.99 0.27
N ILE A 268 -15.31 -15.87 -0.58
CA ILE A 268 -15.20 -17.30 -0.30
C ILE A 268 -14.35 -17.53 0.95
N TYR A 269 -13.13 -16.97 1.00
CA TYR A 269 -12.25 -17.12 2.16
C TYR A 269 -12.91 -16.61 3.45
N MET A 270 -13.57 -15.44 3.39
CA MET A 270 -14.26 -14.87 4.55
C MET A 270 -15.39 -15.79 5.06
N CYS A 271 -16.18 -16.38 4.15
CA CYS A 271 -17.23 -17.34 4.53
C CYS A 271 -16.68 -18.66 5.07
N GLU A 272 -15.59 -19.17 4.50
CA GLU A 272 -15.07 -20.51 4.82
C GLU A 272 -14.16 -20.52 6.06
N GLN A 273 -13.33 -19.49 6.22
CA GLN A 273 -12.27 -19.46 7.23
C GLN A 273 -12.54 -18.46 8.37
N VAL A 274 -13.16 -17.31 8.06
CA VAL A 274 -13.21 -16.17 9.00
C VAL A 274 -14.52 -16.13 9.78
N LEU A 275 -15.67 -16.05 9.10
CA LEU A 275 -16.98 -15.93 9.74
C LEU A 275 -17.31 -17.08 10.72
N PRO A 276 -16.97 -18.35 10.45
CA PRO A 276 -17.20 -19.44 11.41
C PRO A 276 -16.44 -19.28 12.74
N ARG A 277 -15.32 -18.54 12.72
CA ARG A 277 -14.44 -18.31 13.87
C ARG A 277 -14.52 -16.87 14.40
N LEU A 278 -15.46 -16.06 13.91
CA LEU A 278 -15.55 -14.64 14.25
C LEU A 278 -15.65 -14.39 15.76
N SER A 279 -16.37 -15.26 16.49
CA SER A 279 -16.53 -15.12 17.95
C SER A 279 -15.24 -15.39 18.73
N GLU A 280 -14.26 -16.06 18.14
CA GLU A 280 -12.94 -16.32 18.74
C GLU A 280 -12.01 -15.12 18.62
N VAL A 281 -12.32 -14.16 17.73
CA VAL A 281 -11.50 -12.96 17.52
C VAL A 281 -11.64 -12.04 18.74
N THR A 282 -10.53 -11.81 19.43
CA THR A 282 -10.43 -10.89 20.57
C THR A 282 -9.51 -9.72 20.25
N SER A 283 -9.63 -8.63 21.01
CA SER A 283 -8.70 -7.49 20.94
C SER A 283 -8.14 -7.22 22.32
N ALA A 284 -6.84 -6.96 22.41
CA ALA A 284 -6.21 -6.46 23.63
C ALA A 284 -6.55 -4.98 23.90
N ASP A 285 -6.93 -4.21 22.88
CA ASP A 285 -7.37 -2.82 23.00
C ASP A 285 -8.90 -2.76 23.17
N GLU A 286 -9.36 -2.25 24.32
CA GLU A 286 -10.77 -2.06 24.65
C GLU A 286 -11.50 -1.08 23.70
N ASN A 287 -10.77 -0.24 22.97
CA ASN A 287 -11.34 0.71 22.02
C ASN A 287 -11.38 0.19 20.57
N SER A 288 -10.78 -0.98 20.31
CA SER A 288 -10.77 -1.62 18.99
C SER A 288 -11.81 -2.74 18.93
N ASP A 289 -12.49 -2.85 17.80
CA ASP A 289 -13.45 -3.91 17.52
C ASP A 289 -13.09 -4.61 16.20
N PRO A 290 -12.10 -5.54 16.23
CA PRO A 290 -11.65 -6.24 15.04
C PRO A 290 -12.76 -7.08 14.40
N GLN A 291 -13.70 -7.62 15.18
CA GLN A 291 -14.85 -8.35 14.65
C GLN A 291 -15.70 -7.43 13.76
N LEU A 292 -16.01 -6.23 14.24
CA LEU A 292 -16.77 -5.26 13.45
C LEU A 292 -15.99 -4.82 12.20
N ASP A 293 -14.67 -4.65 12.29
CA ASP A 293 -13.88 -4.23 11.14
C ASP A 293 -13.74 -5.31 10.06
N ILE A 294 -13.66 -6.59 10.46
CA ILE A 294 -13.81 -7.75 9.58
C ILE A 294 -15.18 -7.72 8.89
N LEU A 295 -16.26 -7.51 9.65
CA LEU A 295 -17.62 -7.47 9.11
C LEU A 295 -17.86 -6.30 8.15
N LYS A 296 -17.31 -5.12 8.46
CA LYS A 296 -17.36 -3.97 7.55
C LYS A 296 -16.63 -4.28 6.24
N LEU A 297 -15.42 -4.81 6.31
CA LEU A 297 -14.66 -5.23 5.14
C LEU A 297 -15.43 -6.26 4.32
N PHE A 298 -16.01 -7.28 4.98
CA PHE A 298 -16.81 -8.30 4.32
C PHE A 298 -18.02 -7.73 3.58
N ALA A 299 -18.74 -6.78 4.20
CA ALA A 299 -19.87 -6.11 3.57
C ALA A 299 -19.44 -5.29 2.34
N GLU A 300 -18.29 -4.61 2.41
CA GLU A 300 -17.71 -3.90 1.26
C GLU A 300 -17.35 -4.88 0.14
N LEU A 301 -16.68 -6.00 0.45
CA LEU A 301 -16.35 -7.04 -0.52
C LEU A 301 -17.61 -7.63 -1.18
N CYS A 302 -18.68 -7.88 -0.43
CA CYS A 302 -19.95 -8.38 -0.97
C CYS A 302 -20.62 -7.42 -1.97
N THR A 303 -20.27 -6.13 -1.95
CA THR A 303 -20.73 -5.17 -2.97
C THR A 303 -20.21 -5.53 -4.37
N HIS A 304 -19.03 -6.14 -4.44
CA HIS A 304 -18.33 -6.47 -5.69
C HIS A 304 -18.39 -7.96 -6.05
N CYS A 305 -19.10 -8.77 -5.26
CA CYS A 305 -19.27 -10.19 -5.52
C CYS A 305 -20.56 -10.44 -6.31
N ASN A 306 -20.42 -10.82 -7.58
CA ASN A 306 -21.54 -11.06 -8.49
C ASN A 306 -21.65 -12.52 -8.96
N LYS A 307 -20.73 -13.37 -8.56
CA LYS A 307 -20.70 -14.80 -8.90
C LYS A 307 -20.03 -15.56 -7.76
N LEU A 308 -20.50 -16.77 -7.48
CA LEU A 308 -19.87 -17.68 -6.54
C LEU A 308 -19.99 -19.10 -7.10
N PRO A 309 -18.99 -19.98 -6.90
CA PRO A 309 -19.11 -21.39 -7.26
C PRO A 309 -20.24 -22.08 -6.49
N GLU A 310 -20.30 -21.86 -5.17
CA GLU A 310 -21.30 -22.44 -4.26
C GLU A 310 -22.04 -21.35 -3.47
N PRO A 311 -22.95 -20.58 -4.12
CA PRO A 311 -23.60 -19.44 -3.49
C PRO A 311 -24.43 -19.83 -2.26
N THR A 312 -25.06 -21.00 -2.27
CA THR A 312 -25.90 -21.48 -1.16
C THR A 312 -25.08 -21.69 0.13
N ALA A 313 -23.85 -22.20 0.05
CA ALA A 313 -23.00 -22.42 1.21
C ALA A 313 -22.54 -21.08 1.83
N SER A 314 -22.11 -20.12 1.00
CA SER A 314 -21.76 -18.78 1.47
C SER A 314 -22.97 -18.05 2.08
N VAL A 315 -24.15 -18.15 1.45
CA VAL A 315 -25.38 -17.56 2.00
C VAL A 315 -25.77 -18.21 3.33
N GLN A 316 -25.62 -19.54 3.45
CA GLN A 316 -25.85 -20.27 4.70
C GLN A 316 -24.93 -19.77 5.82
N CYS A 317 -23.62 -19.67 5.55
CA CYS A 317 -22.64 -19.16 6.50
C CYS A 317 -23.02 -17.77 7.02
N VAL A 318 -23.28 -16.81 6.10
CA VAL A 318 -23.66 -15.45 6.47
C VAL A 318 -24.98 -15.42 7.24
N PHE A 319 -25.94 -16.27 6.86
CA PHE A 319 -27.21 -16.38 7.56
C PHE A 319 -27.03 -16.89 9.00
N ASP A 320 -26.23 -17.94 9.20
CA ASP A 320 -25.97 -18.49 10.53
C ASP A 320 -25.23 -17.50 11.42
N THR A 321 -24.22 -16.79 10.87
CA THR A 321 -23.55 -15.68 11.57
C THR A 321 -24.53 -14.55 11.88
N LEU A 322 -25.45 -14.20 10.99
CA LEU A 322 -26.46 -13.17 11.28
C LEU A 322 -27.39 -13.58 12.44
N LEU A 323 -27.79 -14.85 12.50
CA LEU A 323 -28.69 -15.34 13.55
C LEU A 323 -28.07 -15.30 14.94
N SER A 324 -26.74 -15.40 15.08
CA SER A 324 -26.07 -15.25 16.37
C SER A 324 -26.19 -13.83 16.95
N PHE A 325 -26.41 -12.82 16.10
CA PHE A 325 -26.63 -11.43 16.50
C PHE A 325 -28.10 -10.99 16.44
N MET A 326 -29.02 -11.89 16.06
CA MET A 326 -30.46 -11.64 16.01
C MET A 326 -31.21 -12.61 16.93
N PRO A 327 -31.37 -12.31 18.23
CA PRO A 327 -32.04 -13.20 19.18
C PRO A 327 -33.53 -13.43 18.80
N PRO A 328 -34.10 -14.58 19.18
CA PRO A 328 -35.53 -14.80 19.02
C PRO A 328 -36.33 -13.84 19.93
N PRO A 329 -37.59 -13.51 19.57
CA PRO A 329 -38.44 -12.74 20.46
C PRO A 329 -38.63 -13.48 21.80
N PRO A 330 -38.66 -12.77 22.95
CA PRO A 330 -38.91 -13.39 24.25
C PRO A 330 -40.28 -14.09 24.27
N MET A 331 -40.34 -15.27 24.91
CA MET A 331 -41.51 -16.16 24.89
C MET A 331 -42.60 -15.76 25.90
N THR A 332 -42.33 -14.83 26.82
CA THR A 332 -43.22 -14.42 27.91
C THR A 332 -43.26 -12.90 28.10
N ASP A 333 -44.47 -12.31 28.04
CA ASP A 333 -44.74 -10.88 28.20
C ASP A 333 -44.62 -10.36 29.66
N GLY A 334 -43.76 -10.93 30.52
CA GLY A 334 -43.86 -10.62 31.96
C GLY A 334 -42.72 -10.97 32.90
N GLU A 335 -41.55 -11.38 32.41
CA GLU A 335 -40.36 -11.47 33.28
C GLU A 335 -39.37 -10.39 32.87
N GLU A 336 -38.78 -9.72 33.86
CA GLU A 336 -37.69 -8.74 33.74
C GLU A 336 -36.43 -9.42 33.18
N GLN A 337 -36.50 -9.95 31.95
CA GLN A 337 -35.33 -10.34 31.19
C GLN A 337 -34.64 -9.05 30.77
N GLU A 338 -33.34 -8.93 31.07
CA GLU A 338 -32.51 -7.85 30.53
C GLU A 338 -32.72 -7.80 29.00
N GLU A 339 -33.19 -6.65 28.50
CA GLU A 339 -33.36 -6.47 27.05
C GLU A 339 -32.02 -6.79 26.37
N PRO A 340 -31.96 -7.78 25.46
CA PRO A 340 -30.71 -8.20 24.87
C PRO A 340 -30.06 -7.02 24.14
N LYS A 341 -28.77 -6.80 24.38
CA LYS A 341 -28.02 -5.74 23.71
C LYS A 341 -28.00 -6.02 22.21
N LEU A 342 -28.63 -5.14 21.42
CA LEU A 342 -28.72 -5.28 19.97
C LEU A 342 -27.47 -4.67 19.30
N PHE A 343 -26.72 -5.49 18.58
CA PHE A 343 -25.51 -5.08 17.86
C PHE A 343 -25.84 -4.53 16.47
N PHE A 344 -26.44 -3.34 16.39
CA PHE A 344 -26.92 -2.77 15.13
C PHE A 344 -25.85 -2.69 14.03
N SER A 345 -24.62 -2.31 14.35
CA SER A 345 -23.53 -2.19 13.36
C SER A 345 -23.15 -3.55 12.76
N TYR A 346 -23.10 -4.61 13.57
CA TYR A 346 -22.82 -5.97 13.13
C TYR A 346 -23.94 -6.47 12.23
N VAL A 347 -25.18 -6.26 12.67
CA VAL A 347 -26.39 -6.64 11.93
C VAL A 347 -26.49 -5.90 10.61
N GLU A 348 -26.13 -4.62 10.52
CA GLU A 348 -26.05 -3.91 9.24
C GLU A 348 -25.10 -4.59 8.27
N CYS A 349 -23.88 -4.93 8.71
CA CYS A 349 -22.88 -5.59 7.88
C CYS A 349 -23.37 -6.95 7.37
N LEU A 350 -23.89 -7.78 8.27
CA LEU A 350 -24.34 -9.14 7.96
C LEU A 350 -25.63 -9.14 7.14
N MET A 351 -26.61 -8.28 7.45
CA MET A 351 -27.82 -8.14 6.64
C MET A 351 -27.53 -7.61 5.24
N TYR A 352 -26.62 -6.64 5.11
CA TYR A 352 -26.20 -6.15 3.80
C TYR A 352 -25.55 -7.28 3.01
N SER A 353 -24.60 -8.00 3.60
CA SER A 353 -23.91 -9.12 2.97
C SER A 353 -24.88 -10.22 2.54
N LEU A 354 -25.81 -10.61 3.43
CA LEU A 354 -26.89 -11.57 3.12
C LEU A 354 -27.74 -11.08 1.95
N HIS A 355 -28.17 -9.82 1.96
CA HIS A 355 -28.99 -9.22 0.90
C HIS A 355 -28.28 -9.20 -0.45
N ARG A 356 -26.95 -9.04 -0.47
CA ARG A 356 -26.12 -9.10 -1.67
C ARG A 356 -25.99 -10.53 -2.17
N LEU A 357 -25.54 -11.46 -1.33
CA LEU A 357 -25.23 -12.83 -1.73
C LEU A 357 -26.48 -13.67 -2.01
N ALA A 358 -27.58 -13.45 -1.30
CA ALA A 358 -28.83 -14.18 -1.53
C ALA A 358 -29.44 -13.91 -2.92
N ARG A 359 -29.03 -12.83 -3.61
CA ARG A 359 -29.38 -12.61 -5.04
C ARG A 359 -28.84 -13.73 -5.95
N LEU A 360 -27.74 -14.36 -5.55
CA LEU A 360 -27.11 -15.46 -6.26
C LEU A 360 -27.76 -16.82 -5.93
N SER A 361 -28.57 -16.87 -4.87
CA SER A 361 -29.33 -18.06 -4.45
C SER A 361 -30.74 -17.67 -3.96
N PRO A 362 -31.63 -17.15 -4.84
CA PRO A 362 -32.91 -16.55 -4.44
C PRO A 362 -33.85 -17.51 -3.70
N GLU A 363 -33.73 -18.82 -3.95
CA GLU A 363 -34.55 -19.83 -3.30
C GLU A 363 -34.11 -20.16 -1.87
N PHE A 364 -32.95 -19.66 -1.42
CA PHE A 364 -32.33 -20.05 -0.14
C PHE A 364 -33.28 -19.91 1.06
N LEU A 365 -34.04 -18.81 1.10
CA LEU A 365 -35.02 -18.57 2.16
C LEU A 365 -36.34 -19.30 1.89
N THR A 366 -36.76 -19.44 0.64
CA THR A 366 -38.10 -19.99 0.30
C THR A 366 -38.16 -21.51 0.26
N GLN A 367 -37.01 -22.18 0.11
CA GLN A 367 -36.92 -23.65 0.10
C GLN A 367 -37.23 -24.27 1.48
N ASP A 368 -37.10 -23.50 2.56
CA ASP A 368 -37.30 -23.93 3.94
C ASP A 368 -38.28 -22.97 4.64
N ALA A 369 -39.54 -23.42 4.72
CA ALA A 369 -40.62 -22.60 5.26
C ALA A 369 -40.43 -22.26 6.74
N ASP A 370 -39.83 -23.17 7.52
CA ASP A 370 -39.59 -22.98 8.95
C ASP A 370 -38.47 -21.97 9.18
N ARG A 371 -37.40 -22.04 8.38
CA ARG A 371 -36.33 -21.03 8.36
C ARG A 371 -36.86 -19.63 8.04
N LEU A 372 -37.67 -19.49 6.99
CA LEU A 372 -38.23 -18.17 6.63
C LEU A 372 -39.16 -17.63 7.72
N LYS A 373 -39.94 -18.51 8.36
CA LYS A 373 -40.84 -18.15 9.45
C LYS A 373 -40.06 -17.68 10.68
N ASP A 374 -39.06 -18.43 11.12
CA ASP A 374 -38.18 -18.06 12.23
C ASP A 374 -37.46 -16.73 11.94
N PHE A 375 -36.89 -16.60 10.74
CA PHE A 375 -36.20 -15.37 10.35
C PHE A 375 -37.13 -14.16 10.38
N ARG A 376 -38.36 -14.27 9.85
CA ARG A 376 -39.35 -13.19 9.90
C ARG A 376 -39.73 -12.78 11.33
N LEU A 377 -39.80 -13.73 12.27
CA LEU A 377 -40.05 -13.43 13.68
C LEU A 377 -38.90 -12.60 14.28
N ARG A 378 -37.65 -12.99 14.01
CA ARG A 378 -36.46 -12.24 14.44
C ARG A 378 -36.39 -10.86 13.81
N LEU A 379 -36.66 -10.74 12.51
CA LEU A 379 -36.72 -9.45 11.83
C LEU A 379 -37.81 -8.53 12.42
N GLN A 380 -38.97 -9.09 12.77
CA GLN A 380 -40.05 -8.32 13.41
C GLN A 380 -39.64 -7.83 14.80
N TYR A 381 -38.99 -8.67 15.60
CA TYR A 381 -38.47 -8.30 16.90
C TYR A 381 -37.41 -7.19 16.78
N PHE A 382 -36.44 -7.37 15.88
CA PHE A 382 -35.37 -6.41 15.64
C PHE A 382 -35.91 -5.06 15.12
N ALA A 383 -36.92 -5.07 14.25
CA ALA A 383 -37.59 -3.87 13.75
C ALA A 383 -38.23 -3.04 14.88
N ARG A 384 -38.80 -3.68 15.91
CA ARG A 384 -39.33 -2.98 17.10
C ARG A 384 -38.20 -2.29 17.88
N GLY A 385 -37.08 -2.99 18.11
CA GLY A 385 -35.91 -2.43 18.77
C GLY A 385 -35.34 -1.22 18.02
N ILE A 386 -35.29 -1.29 16.69
CA ILE A 386 -34.84 -0.19 15.83
C ILE A 386 -35.73 1.05 15.99
N GLN A 387 -37.06 0.90 16.03
CA GLN A 387 -37.98 2.05 16.15
C GLN A 387 -37.74 2.82 17.45
N GLY A 388 -37.57 2.12 18.57
CA GLY A 388 -37.24 2.74 19.86
C GLY A 388 -35.89 3.46 19.84
N TYR A 389 -34.88 2.85 19.21
CA TYR A 389 -33.54 3.44 19.12
C TYR A 389 -33.49 4.66 18.20
N ILE A 390 -34.16 4.62 17.03
CA ILE A 390 -34.30 5.77 16.12
C ILE A 390 -34.95 6.96 16.83
N LYS A 391 -36.00 6.72 17.64
CA LYS A 391 -36.66 7.78 18.39
C LYS A 391 -35.68 8.48 19.33
N LYS A 392 -34.94 7.72 20.15
CA LYS A 392 -33.91 8.24 21.07
C LYS A 392 -32.83 9.04 20.33
N LEU A 393 -32.34 8.51 19.19
CA LEU A 393 -31.32 9.17 18.38
C LEU A 393 -31.82 10.49 17.77
N ARG A 394 -33.05 10.52 17.24
CA ARG A 394 -33.66 11.74 16.68
C ARG A 394 -33.87 12.80 17.75
N GLU A 395 -34.40 12.43 18.91
CA GLU A 395 -34.56 13.34 20.05
C GLU A 395 -33.21 13.93 20.49
N ALA A 396 -32.16 13.12 20.56
CA ALA A 396 -30.81 13.56 20.93
C ALA A 396 -30.12 14.46 19.88
N LEU A 397 -30.58 14.45 18.63
CA LEU A 397 -30.04 15.25 17.53
C LEU A 397 -30.94 16.43 17.14
N GLN A 398 -32.16 16.49 17.64
CA GLN A 398 -33.13 17.52 17.32
C GLN A 398 -32.64 18.89 17.79
N GLY A 399 -32.73 19.89 16.90
CA GLY A 399 -32.36 21.28 17.21
C GLY A 399 -30.86 21.57 17.19
N LYS A 400 -30.00 20.58 16.93
CA LYS A 400 -28.56 20.78 16.79
C LYS A 400 -28.21 21.46 15.46
N THR A 401 -27.36 22.47 15.53
CA THR A 401 -26.80 23.19 14.39
C THR A 401 -25.79 22.34 13.62
N GLY A 402 -25.48 22.74 12.39
CA GLY A 402 -24.52 22.02 11.54
C GLY A 402 -23.10 21.91 12.11
N GLU A 403 -22.69 22.82 13.00
CA GLU A 403 -21.40 22.73 13.71
C GLU A 403 -21.47 21.77 14.89
N GLU A 404 -22.57 21.78 15.65
CA GLU A 404 -22.77 20.85 16.76
C GLU A 404 -22.84 19.40 16.27
N LEU A 405 -23.41 19.15 15.09
CA LEU A 405 -23.42 17.82 14.48
C LEU A 405 -22.02 17.28 14.12
N LYS A 406 -20.99 18.14 14.07
CA LYS A 406 -19.61 17.74 13.79
C LYS A 406 -18.86 17.27 15.05
N SER A 407 -19.45 17.37 16.24
CA SER A 407 -18.82 16.78 17.43
C SER A 407 -18.73 15.26 17.30
N GLU A 408 -17.70 14.64 17.87
CA GLU A 408 -17.49 13.18 17.77
C GLU A 408 -18.70 12.39 18.28
N GLU A 409 -19.30 12.82 19.40
CA GLU A 409 -20.51 12.21 19.94
C GLU A 409 -21.69 12.26 18.95
N ASN A 410 -21.88 13.40 18.28
CA ASN A 410 -22.99 13.56 17.33
C ASN A 410 -22.73 12.85 16.01
N LYS A 411 -21.47 12.75 15.56
CA LYS A 411 -21.10 11.92 14.41
C LYS A 411 -21.48 10.46 14.64
N ILE A 412 -21.20 9.91 15.83
CA ILE A 412 -21.58 8.54 16.19
C ILE A 412 -23.11 8.37 16.10
N LYS A 413 -23.88 9.32 16.66
CA LYS A 413 -25.35 9.28 16.61
C LYS A 413 -25.90 9.40 15.18
N VAL A 414 -25.28 10.21 14.33
CA VAL A 414 -25.65 10.34 12.91
C VAL A 414 -25.37 9.06 12.14
N VAL A 415 -24.21 8.42 12.36
CA VAL A 415 -23.89 7.11 11.77
C VAL A 415 -24.88 6.06 12.25
N ALA A 416 -25.22 6.02 13.54
CA ALA A 416 -26.21 5.10 14.10
C ALA A 416 -27.61 5.29 13.49
N LEU A 417 -28.01 6.52 13.16
CA LEU A 417 -29.25 6.78 12.41
C LEU A 417 -29.20 6.20 10.99
N LYS A 418 -28.05 6.30 10.30
CA LYS A 418 -27.85 5.71 8.98
C LYS A 418 -27.90 4.18 9.06
N THR A 419 -27.19 3.57 10.00
CA THR A 419 -27.20 2.12 10.30
C THR A 419 -28.62 1.61 10.50
N THR A 420 -29.40 2.24 11.38
CA THR A 420 -30.78 1.82 11.67
C THR A 420 -31.73 2.01 10.49
N SER A 421 -31.56 3.08 9.71
CA SER A 421 -32.33 3.30 8.48
C SER A 421 -32.01 2.26 7.40
N ASN A 422 -30.73 1.91 7.26
CA ASN A 422 -30.25 0.87 6.36
C ASN A 422 -30.88 -0.49 6.70
N ILE A 423 -30.80 -0.90 7.97
CA ILE A 423 -31.40 -2.15 8.43
C ILE A 423 -32.91 -2.17 8.16
N ASN A 424 -33.65 -1.10 8.49
CA ASN A 424 -35.09 -1.01 8.20
C ASN A 424 -35.41 -1.19 6.71
N THR A 425 -34.56 -0.67 5.83
CA THR A 425 -34.73 -0.80 4.37
C THR A 425 -34.55 -2.24 3.93
N LEU A 426 -33.50 -2.91 4.43
CA LEU A 426 -33.23 -4.32 4.15
C LEU A 426 -34.32 -5.25 4.73
N ILE A 427 -34.83 -4.94 5.93
CA ILE A 427 -35.95 -5.66 6.54
C ILE A 427 -37.18 -5.61 5.63
N LYS A 428 -37.58 -4.42 5.13
CA LYS A 428 -38.74 -4.29 4.23
C LYS A 428 -38.60 -5.17 2.99
N ASP A 429 -37.41 -5.20 2.41
CA ASP A 429 -37.09 -6.04 1.26
C ASP A 429 -37.32 -7.53 1.57
N LEU A 430 -36.79 -8.02 2.69
CA LEU A 430 -36.89 -9.41 3.14
C LEU A 430 -38.32 -9.84 3.57
N PHE A 431 -39.21 -8.90 3.88
CA PHE A 431 -40.61 -9.18 4.20
C PHE A 431 -41.52 -9.39 2.98
N HIS A 432 -41.04 -9.08 1.76
CA HIS A 432 -41.80 -9.41 0.55
C HIS A 432 -42.02 -10.93 0.44
N SER A 433 -43.06 -11.33 -0.31
CA SER A 433 -43.36 -12.74 -0.59
C SER A 433 -43.40 -12.94 -2.12
N PRO A 434 -42.35 -13.51 -2.74
CA PRO A 434 -41.06 -13.93 -2.14
C PRO A 434 -40.18 -12.74 -1.70
N PRO A 435 -39.14 -12.96 -0.85
CA PRO A 435 -38.21 -11.92 -0.43
C PRO A 435 -37.61 -11.13 -1.62
N SER A 436 -37.52 -9.80 -1.46
CA SER A 436 -36.97 -8.88 -2.46
C SER A 436 -35.52 -8.55 -2.13
N TYR A 437 -34.70 -8.40 -3.18
CA TYR A 437 -33.29 -7.99 -3.05
C TYR A 437 -32.99 -6.76 -3.94
N LYS A 438 -33.96 -5.85 -4.10
CA LYS A 438 -33.87 -4.75 -5.07
C LYS A 438 -33.34 -3.45 -4.47
N SER A 439 -33.52 -3.25 -3.17
CA SER A 439 -33.09 -2.02 -2.50
C SER A 439 -31.57 -1.87 -2.57
N THR A 440 -31.14 -0.62 -2.76
CA THR A 440 -29.73 -0.23 -2.73
C THR A 440 -29.54 0.73 -1.59
N ILE A 441 -28.61 0.41 -0.68
CA ILE A 441 -28.24 1.26 0.44
C ILE A 441 -26.75 1.61 0.36
N SER A 442 -26.38 2.76 0.91
CA SER A 442 -24.99 3.13 1.17
C SER A 442 -24.65 2.70 2.60
N LEU A 443 -23.64 1.85 2.76
CA LEU A 443 -23.14 1.40 4.07
C LEU A 443 -22.88 2.61 4.99
N SER A 444 -23.22 2.49 6.28
CA SER A 444 -23.24 3.63 7.20
C SER A 444 -21.90 4.35 7.34
N TRP A 445 -20.78 3.64 7.30
CA TRP A 445 -19.42 4.17 7.38
C TRP A 445 -18.86 4.67 6.03
N LYS A 446 -19.59 4.48 4.92
CA LYS A 446 -19.19 4.97 3.60
C LYS A 446 -19.83 6.32 3.30
N PRO A 447 -19.16 7.20 2.53
CA PRO A 447 -19.76 8.44 2.09
C PRO A 447 -21.00 8.13 1.25
N THR A 448 -22.06 8.91 1.44
CA THR A 448 -23.24 8.84 0.58
C THR A 448 -22.82 9.42 -0.78
N SER A 449 -22.75 8.57 -1.80
CA SER A 449 -22.52 9.03 -3.17
C SER A 449 -23.63 9.99 -3.56
N LEU A 450 -23.30 11.29 -3.69
CA LEU A 450 -24.19 12.36 -4.16
C LEU A 450 -24.63 12.18 -5.63
N ASN A 451 -24.13 11.15 -6.32
CA ASN A 451 -24.43 10.86 -7.71
C ASN A 451 -25.42 9.70 -7.83
N THR A 452 -26.70 10.01 -7.57
CA THR A 452 -27.88 9.47 -8.27
C THR A 452 -29.12 10.11 -7.62
N LEU A 453 -29.45 11.31 -8.08
CA LEU A 453 -30.82 11.81 -8.16
C LEU A 453 -31.15 11.99 -9.64
#